data_AF-A0A1F5Z7L8-F1
#
_entry.id   AF-A0A1F5Z7L8-F1
#
_cell.length_a   1.000
_cell.length_b   1.000
_cell.length_c   1.000
_cell.angle_alpha   90.00
_cell.angle_beta   90.00
_cell.angle_gamma   90.00
#
_symmetry.space_group_name_H-M   'P 1'
#
loop_
_entity.id
_entity.type
_entity.pdbx_description
1 polymer ?
#
loop_
_entity_poly.entity_id
_entity_poly.type
_entity_poly.pdbx_seq_one_letter_code
_entity_poly.pdbx_strand_id
1 'polypeptide(L)'
;MRKKRFKAPDEEIIKTGKGDKLNKNGTGLSDFFPGVRIISELGLALAIPLVGGAFLGSYLDQLLGMRPKLTLSLLFTGLIIGLISMIKVIKDIYKD
;
A
#
# COMPACT_ATOMS: atom_id res chain seq x y z
N MET A 1 -63.89 25.82 -26.41
CA MET A 1 -62.68 26.58 -26.03
C MET A 1 -61.89 25.81 -24.97
N ARG A 2 -60.75 25.20 -25.33
CA ARG A 2 -59.84 24.52 -24.38
C ARG A 2 -58.94 25.56 -23.71
N LYS A 3 -59.14 25.84 -22.42
CA LYS A 3 -58.21 26.64 -21.62
C LYS A 3 -56.96 25.79 -21.34
N LYS A 4 -55.86 26.08 -22.03
CA LYS A 4 -54.54 25.51 -21.71
C LYS A 4 -54.15 26.04 -20.32
N ARG A 5 -54.02 25.17 -19.34
CA ARG A 5 -53.45 25.53 -18.03
C ARG A 5 -51.94 25.68 -18.22
N PHE A 6 -51.48 26.92 -18.22
CA PHE A 6 -50.07 27.26 -18.11
C PHE A 6 -49.58 26.73 -16.76
N LYS A 7 -48.80 25.64 -16.81
CA LYS A 7 -48.24 24.98 -15.62
C LYS A 7 -47.01 25.78 -15.20
N ALA A 8 -47.04 26.30 -13.97
CA ALA A 8 -45.97 27.13 -13.45
C ALA A 8 -44.66 26.29 -13.34
N PRO A 9 -43.51 26.85 -13.78
CA PRO A 9 -42.22 26.16 -13.80
C PRO A 9 -41.56 26.01 -12.42
N ASP A 10 -42.18 26.52 -11.36
CA ASP A 10 -41.64 26.59 -10.00
C ASP A 10 -41.71 25.25 -9.24
N GLU A 11 -42.67 24.37 -9.52
CA GLU A 11 -42.76 23.05 -8.89
C GLU A 11 -41.70 22.04 -9.40
N GLU A 12 -41.20 22.23 -10.62
CA GLU A 12 -40.23 21.33 -11.26
C GLU A 12 -38.80 21.66 -10.81
N ILE A 13 -38.49 22.95 -10.61
CA ILE A 13 -37.16 23.41 -10.17
C ILE A 13 -36.85 22.97 -8.72
N ILE A 14 -37.85 22.92 -7.83
CA ILE A 14 -37.66 22.56 -6.42
C ILE A 14 -37.30 21.07 -6.25
N LYS A 15 -37.70 20.19 -7.18
CA LYS A 15 -37.35 18.76 -7.15
C LYS A 15 -35.96 18.46 -7.68
N THR A 16 -35.41 19.31 -8.54
CA THR A 16 -34.04 19.18 -9.06
C THR A 16 -32.98 19.61 -8.04
N GLY A 17 -33.31 20.47 -7.07
CA GLY A 17 -32.34 21.03 -6.13
C GLY A 17 -32.00 20.18 -4.89
N LYS A 18 -32.58 19.00 -4.72
CA LYS A 18 -32.44 18.20 -3.47
C LYS A 18 -31.86 16.82 -3.74
N GLY A 19 -30.66 16.79 -4.33
CA GLY A 19 -30.03 15.52 -4.73
C GLY A 19 -28.52 15.50 -4.88
N ASP A 20 -27.84 16.66 -4.92
CA ASP A 20 -26.38 16.69 -4.88
C ASP A 20 -25.90 16.45 -3.45
N LYS A 21 -25.99 15.18 -3.04
CA LYS A 21 -25.10 14.63 -2.04
C LYS A 21 -23.70 14.85 -2.58
N LEU A 22 -23.06 15.92 -2.09
CA LEU A 22 -21.63 16.14 -2.23
C LEU A 22 -20.96 14.83 -1.89
N ASN A 23 -20.56 14.12 -2.94
CA ASN A 23 -19.86 12.88 -2.85
C ASN A 23 -18.50 13.23 -2.25
N LYS A 24 -18.40 13.13 -0.92
CA LYS A 24 -17.16 13.15 -0.17
C LYS A 24 -16.37 11.88 -0.46
N ASN A 25 -16.13 11.59 -1.73
CA ASN A 25 -15.00 10.79 -2.15
C ASN A 25 -13.79 11.70 -1.91
N GLY A 26 -13.32 11.66 -0.65
CA GLY A 26 -12.16 12.36 -0.16
C GLY A 26 -10.96 12.04 -1.03
N THR A 27 -10.77 12.89 -2.03
CA THR A 27 -9.58 12.92 -2.86
C THR A 27 -8.43 13.40 -2.00
N GLY A 28 -7.37 12.58 -1.92
CA GLY A 28 -6.04 13.08 -1.59
C GLY A 28 -5.27 12.34 -0.51
N LEU A 29 -5.91 11.55 0.35
CA LEU A 29 -5.18 10.82 1.41
C LEU A 29 -5.65 9.37 1.58
N SER A 30 -6.97 9.12 1.66
CA SER A 30 -7.56 7.78 1.83
C SER A 30 -7.20 6.79 0.72
N ASP A 31 -6.96 7.25 -0.50
CA ASP A 31 -6.53 6.40 -1.63
C ASP A 31 -5.04 6.03 -1.55
N PHE A 32 -4.23 6.78 -0.79
CA PHE A 32 -2.82 6.48 -0.56
C PHE A 32 -2.60 5.57 0.65
N PHE A 33 -3.51 5.57 1.62
CA PHE A 33 -3.47 4.66 2.78
C PHE A 33 -3.25 3.19 2.41
N PRO A 34 -3.95 2.61 1.40
CA PRO A 34 -3.71 1.22 1.00
C PRO A 34 -2.30 1.00 0.43
N GLY A 35 -1.77 1.93 -0.37
CA GLY A 35 -0.41 1.83 -0.91
C GLY A 35 0.66 1.89 0.19
N VAL A 36 0.51 2.81 1.15
CA VAL A 36 1.42 2.96 2.28
C VAL A 36 1.45 1.69 3.13
N ARG A 37 0.30 1.04 3.36
CA ARG A 37 0.22 -0.21 4.13
C ARG A 37 1.02 -1.34 3.49
N ILE A 38 0.88 -1.53 2.18
CA ILE A 38 1.62 -2.57 1.44
C ILE A 38 3.12 -2.28 1.45
N ILE A 39 3.51 -1.03 1.19
CA ILE A 39 4.93 -0.64 1.18
C ILE A 39 5.58 -0.80 2.56
N SER A 40 4.86 -0.49 3.63
CA SER A 40 5.37 -0.64 4.99
C SER A 40 5.48 -2.11 5.42
N GLU A 41 4.52 -2.96 5.04
CA GLU A 41 4.58 -4.40 5.29
C GLU A 41 5.73 -5.07 4.52
N LEU A 42 5.91 -4.71 3.24
CA LEU A 42 7.05 -5.16 2.44
C LEU A 42 8.38 -4.63 2.97
N GLY A 43 8.42 -3.35 3.35
CA GLY A 43 9.60 -2.70 3.91
C GLY A 43 10.06 -3.39 5.20
N LEU A 44 9.13 -3.73 6.10
CA LEU A 44 9.45 -4.48 7.32
C LEU A 44 9.87 -5.93 7.02
N ALA A 45 9.17 -6.61 6.10
CA ALA A 45 9.52 -7.97 5.68
C ALA A 45 10.93 -8.07 5.09
N LEU A 46 11.42 -7.01 4.45
CA LEU A 46 12.79 -6.92 3.94
C LEU A 46 13.78 -6.41 4.98
N ALA A 47 13.41 -5.41 5.79
CA ALA A 47 14.31 -4.79 6.76
C ALA A 47 14.76 -5.77 7.84
N ILE A 48 13.87 -6.64 8.33
CA ILE A 48 14.19 -7.63 9.37
C ILE A 48 15.32 -8.58 8.94
N PRO A 49 15.24 -9.31 7.81
CA PRO A 49 16.30 -10.21 7.38
C PRO A 49 17.56 -9.47 6.91
N LEU A 50 17.45 -8.24 6.37
CA LEU A 50 18.60 -7.44 5.95
C LEU A 50 19.41 -6.92 7.14
N VAL A 51 18.76 -6.25 8.09
CA VAL A 51 19.42 -5.70 9.28
C VAL A 51 19.87 -6.84 10.20
N GLY A 52 19.03 -7.85 10.39
CA GLY A 52 19.37 -9.04 11.16
C GLY A 52 20.56 -9.80 10.55
N GLY A 53 20.57 -9.99 9.24
CA GLY A 53 21.66 -10.64 8.51
C GLY A 53 22.95 -9.83 8.52
N ALA A 54 22.88 -8.51 8.32
CA ALA A 54 24.07 -7.67 8.37
C ALA A 54 24.66 -7.60 9.78
N PHE A 55 23.81 -7.49 10.81
CA PHE A 55 24.23 -7.42 12.20
C PHE A 55 24.86 -8.74 12.67
N LEU A 56 24.14 -9.88 12.51
CA LEU A 56 24.69 -11.20 12.84
C LEU A 56 25.94 -11.50 12.01
N GLY A 57 25.94 -11.12 10.74
CA GLY A 57 27.04 -11.35 9.83
C GLY A 57 28.28 -10.55 10.22
N SER A 58 28.13 -9.32 10.72
CA SER A 58 29.26 -8.51 11.22
C SER A 58 29.79 -9.02 12.57
N TYR A 59 28.90 -9.51 13.43
CA TYR A 59 29.27 -10.11 14.71
C TYR A 59 30.07 -11.40 14.52
N LEU A 60 29.66 -12.25 13.57
CA LEU A 60 30.36 -13.49 13.26
C LEU A 60 31.70 -13.24 12.54
N ASP A 61 31.78 -12.20 11.72
CA ASP A 61 33.01 -11.78 11.03
C ASP A 61 34.06 -11.26 12.04
N GLN A 62 33.63 -10.47 13.04
CA GLN A 62 34.50 -10.04 14.15
C GLN A 62 34.98 -11.21 15.01
N LEU A 63 34.13 -12.21 15.26
CA LEU A 63 34.49 -13.36 16.10
C LEU A 63 35.49 -14.31 15.42
N LEU A 64 35.45 -14.40 14.08
CA LEU A 64 36.28 -15.32 13.30
C LEU A 64 37.51 -14.67 12.67
N GLY A 65 37.67 -13.34 12.78
CA GLY A 65 38.81 -12.59 12.23
C GLY A 65 38.94 -12.70 10.70
N MET A 66 37.89 -13.17 10.02
CA MET A 66 37.85 -13.28 8.57
C MET A 66 37.45 -11.92 7.98
N ARG A 67 37.95 -11.63 6.77
CA ARG A 67 37.45 -10.52 5.92
C ARG A 67 35.93 -10.67 5.73
N PRO A 68 35.15 -9.61 5.42
CA PRO A 68 33.67 -9.54 5.49
C PRO A 68 32.95 -10.41 4.47
N LYS A 69 33.25 -11.71 4.47
CA LYS A 69 32.69 -12.76 3.65
C LYS A 69 31.43 -13.29 4.29
N LEU A 70 31.41 -13.38 5.62
CA LEU A 70 30.25 -13.85 6.38
C LEU A 70 29.14 -12.81 6.41
N THR A 71 29.49 -11.53 6.61
CA THR A 71 28.54 -10.43 6.49
C THR A 71 27.93 -10.37 5.09
N LEU A 72 28.74 -10.58 4.05
CA LEU A 72 28.28 -10.58 2.67
C LEU A 72 27.36 -11.78 2.37
N SER A 73 27.70 -12.98 2.85
CA SER A 73 26.86 -14.19 2.73
C SER A 73 25.53 -14.05 3.45
N LEU A 74 25.52 -13.51 4.67
CA LEU A 74 24.33 -13.38 5.48
C LEU A 74 23.41 -12.27 4.97
N LEU A 75 23.99 -11.17 4.44
CA LEU A 75 23.24 -10.13 3.72
C LEU A 75 22.63 -10.68 2.42
N PHE A 76 23.39 -11.45 1.64
CA PHE A 76 22.90 -12.05 0.39
C PHE A 76 21.78 -13.06 0.66
N THR A 77 21.91 -13.85 1.73
CA THR A 77 20.88 -14.80 2.18
C THR A 77 19.62 -14.05 2.63
N GLY A 78 19.76 -13.01 3.45
CA GLY A 78 18.64 -12.17 3.88
C GLY A 78 17.93 -11.48 2.71
N LEU A 79 18.68 -11.02 1.72
CA LEU A 79 18.15 -10.46 0.48
C LEU A 79 17.32 -11.47 -0.31
N ILE A 80 17.83 -12.70 -0.50
CA ILE A 80 17.11 -13.77 -1.20
C ILE A 80 15.81 -14.13 -0.46
N ILE A 81 15.85 -14.29 0.87
CA ILE A 81 14.66 -14.59 1.68
C ILE A 81 13.62 -13.47 1.58
N GLY A 82 14.08 -12.22 1.60
CA GLY A 82 13.22 -11.05 1.43
C GLY A 82 12.52 -11.02 0.06
N LEU A 83 13.26 -11.27 -1.02
CA LEU A 83 12.71 -11.36 -2.37
C LEU A 83 11.67 -12.48 -2.50
N ILE A 84 11.94 -13.65 -1.92
CA ILE A 84 10.99 -14.76 -1.91
C ILE A 84 9.70 -14.39 -1.16
N SER A 85 9.82 -13.72 -0.01
CA SER A 85 8.66 -13.26 0.76
C SER A 85 7.83 -12.24 -0.01
N MET A 86 8.48 -11.29 -0.68
CA MET A 86 7.80 -10.30 -1.52
C MET A 86 7.01 -10.98 -2.67
N ILE A 87 7.62 -11.94 -3.36
CA ILE A 87 6.93 -12.72 -4.42
C ILE A 87 5.73 -13.46 -3.83
N LYS A 88 5.85 -14.00 -2.62
CA LYS A 88 4.76 -14.69 -1.92
C LYS A 88 3.60 -13.75 -1.64
N VAL A 89 3.86 -12.56 -1.10
CA VAL A 89 2.84 -11.53 -0.82
C VAL A 89 2.14 -11.09 -2.11
N ILE A 90 2.90 -10.81 -3.18
CA ILE A 90 2.32 -10.43 -4.47
C ILE A 90 1.43 -11.55 -5.02
N LYS A 91 1.87 -12.80 -4.90
CA LYS A 91 1.11 -13.96 -5.36
C LYS A 91 -0.16 -14.18 -4.55
N ASP A 92 -0.15 -13.89 -3.26
CA ASP A 92 -1.33 -13.92 -2.40
C ASP A 92 -2.34 -12.84 -2.83
N ILE A 93 -1.87 -11.60 -2.99
CA ILE A 93 -2.70 -10.47 -3.44
C ILE A 93 -3.32 -10.73 -4.82
N TYR A 94 -2.60 -11.40 -5.73
CA TYR A 94 -3.10 -11.70 -7.08
C TYR A 94 -4.04 -12.93 -7.12
N LYS A 95 -4.09 -13.71 -6.04
CA LYS A 95 -4.89 -14.95 -5.99
C LYS A 95 -6.27 -14.75 -5.36
N ASP A 96 -6.48 -13.64 -4.67
CA ASP A 96 -7.79 -13.13 -4.26
C ASP A 96 -8.45 -12.30 -5.39
#